data_AF-W1V3H0-F1
#
_entry.id   AF-W1V3H0-F1
#
_cell.length_a   1.000
_cell.length_b   1.000
_cell.length_c   1.000
_cell.angle_alpha   90.00
_cell.angle_beta   90.00
_cell.angle_gamma   90.00
#
_symmetry.space_group_name_H-M   'P 1'
#
loop_
_entity.id
_entity.type
_entity.pdbx_description
1 polymer ?
#
loop_
_entity_poly.entity_id
_entity_poly.type
_entity_poly.pdbx_seq_one_letter_code
_entity_poly.pdbx_strand_id
1 'polypeptide(L)'
;MFAACGYGGIPVSTVLLRLIELYKKSKEVEESKRSTEQIIEKLKSQGQKKTKNGTGVLVKGEAGVMVRMAKCCNPVPGDDIIGYITRGRGVSIHRCDCPSMGHSPEDLERMIEVSWDGSSGESFHVGIDIQAYDRAGILMEVMAGLSELKITITNINAKVQEDTKNVSINLVVDIRDISQLDFVMTKLRRIREVYTVQRSKGGA
;
A
#
# COMPACT_ATOMS: atom_id res chain seq x y z
N MET A 1 -16.57 0.58 43.53
CA MET A 1 -16.72 -0.68 42.79
C MET A 1 -16.81 -1.89 43.73
N PHE A 2 -15.82 -2.13 44.59
CA PHE A 2 -15.84 -3.26 45.54
C PHE A 2 -17.02 -3.25 46.51
N ALA A 3 -17.38 -2.07 47.05
CA ALA A 3 -18.57 -1.92 47.89
C ALA A 3 -19.88 -2.27 47.15
N ALA A 4 -19.98 -1.92 45.85
CA ALA A 4 -21.16 -2.19 45.02
C ALA A 4 -21.33 -3.68 44.67
N CYS A 5 -20.24 -4.44 44.56
CA CYS A 5 -20.32 -5.89 44.49
C CYS A 5 -20.72 -6.51 45.83
N GLY A 6 -20.26 -5.93 46.94
CA GLY A 6 -20.51 -6.45 48.30
C GLY A 6 -21.97 -6.36 48.75
N TYR A 7 -22.68 -5.27 48.44
CA TYR A 7 -24.13 -5.16 48.74
C TYR A 7 -25.04 -5.65 47.60
N GLY A 8 -24.49 -6.18 46.51
CA GLY A 8 -25.26 -6.73 45.39
C GLY A 8 -25.75 -5.72 44.35
N GLY A 9 -25.31 -4.46 44.41
CA GLY A 9 -25.62 -3.43 43.41
C GLY A 9 -25.01 -3.69 42.02
N ILE A 10 -23.96 -4.51 41.94
CA ILE A 10 -23.41 -5.03 40.67
C ILE A 10 -23.27 -6.55 40.81
N PRO A 11 -23.93 -7.35 39.95
CA PRO A 11 -23.79 -8.80 39.97
C PRO A 11 -22.35 -9.23 39.76
N VAL A 12 -21.88 -10.16 40.59
CA VAL A 12 -20.51 -10.72 40.53
C VAL A 12 -20.22 -11.32 39.15
N SER A 13 -21.21 -11.92 38.50
CA SER A 13 -21.12 -12.46 37.14
C SER A 13 -20.73 -11.40 36.10
N THR A 14 -21.21 -10.17 36.25
CA THR A 14 -20.89 -9.07 35.31
C THR A 14 -19.44 -8.65 35.45
N VAL A 15 -18.94 -8.57 36.69
CA VAL A 15 -17.53 -8.27 36.96
C VAL A 15 -16.62 -9.40 36.48
N LEU A 16 -17.02 -10.65 36.70
CA LEU A 16 -16.29 -11.83 36.25
C LEU A 16 -16.19 -11.89 34.72
N LEU A 17 -17.29 -11.67 34.02
CA LEU A 17 -17.30 -11.64 32.55
C LEU A 17 -16.39 -10.55 32.01
N ARG A 18 -16.42 -9.35 32.62
CA ARG A 18 -15.55 -8.24 32.21
C ARG A 18 -14.06 -8.52 32.50
N LEU A 19 -13.75 -9.18 33.61
CA LEU A 19 -12.40 -9.64 33.94
C LEU A 19 -11.88 -10.68 32.95
N ILE A 20 -12.72 -11.65 32.57
CA ILE A 20 -12.38 -12.68 31.58
C ILE A 20 -12.09 -12.04 30.21
N GLU A 21 -12.90 -11.06 29.80
CA GLU A 21 -12.73 -10.33 28.54
C GLU A 21 -11.41 -9.53 28.53
N LEU A 22 -11.11 -8.80 29.62
CA LEU A 22 -9.85 -8.06 29.76
C LEU A 22 -8.63 -9.00 29.77
N TYR A 23 -8.73 -10.13 30.45
CA TYR A 23 -7.67 -11.13 30.49
C TYR A 23 -7.41 -11.74 29.10
N LYS A 24 -8.46 -12.13 28.37
CA LYS A 24 -8.34 -12.61 26.99
C LYS A 24 -7.67 -11.58 26.08
N LYS A 25 -8.12 -10.32 26.14
CA LYS A 25 -7.54 -9.23 25.36
C LYS A 25 -6.05 -9.01 25.68
N SER A 26 -5.66 -9.08 26.96
CA SER A 26 -4.25 -8.96 27.34
C SER A 26 -3.40 -10.12 26.81
N LYS A 27 -3.95 -11.34 26.81
CA LYS A 27 -3.24 -12.53 26.34
C LYS A 27 -3.05 -12.54 24.81
N GLU A 28 -4.05 -12.08 24.07
CA GLU A 28 -3.98 -11.94 22.60
C GLU A 28 -2.90 -10.93 22.17
N VAL A 29 -2.75 -9.82 22.91
CA VAL A 29 -1.69 -8.83 22.69
C VAL A 29 -0.31 -9.40 23.02
N GLU A 30 -0.17 -10.19 24.09
CA GLU A 30 1.10 -10.84 24.46
C GLU A 30 1.55 -11.89 23.43
N GLU A 31 0.60 -12.69 22.92
CA GLU A 31 0.85 -13.70 21.89
C GLU A 31 1.21 -13.08 20.54
N SER A 32 0.57 -11.96 20.17
CA SER A 32 0.89 -11.25 18.93
C SER A 32 2.30 -10.65 18.97
N LYS A 33 2.73 -10.08 20.09
CA LYS A 33 4.11 -9.56 20.31
C LYS A 33 5.18 -10.64 20.24
N ARG A 34 4.98 -11.76 20.95
CA ARG A 34 5.92 -12.90 20.85
C ARG A 34 6.03 -13.44 19.43
N SER A 35 4.91 -13.48 18.70
CA SER A 35 4.92 -13.95 17.32
C SER A 35 5.69 -13.01 16.38
N THR A 36 5.58 -11.69 16.55
CA THR A 36 6.33 -10.72 15.74
C THR A 36 7.82 -10.77 16.06
N GLU A 37 8.18 -10.86 17.34
CA GLU A 37 9.58 -11.01 17.80
C GLU A 37 10.23 -12.29 17.24
N GLN A 38 9.54 -13.43 17.30
CA GLN A 38 10.03 -14.70 16.75
C GLN A 38 10.16 -14.68 15.22
N ILE A 39 9.28 -13.97 14.52
CA ILE A 39 9.40 -13.77 13.07
C ILE A 39 10.64 -12.94 12.75
N ILE A 40 10.87 -11.84 13.49
CA ILE A 40 12.07 -11.01 13.36
C ILE A 40 13.33 -11.85 13.63
N GLU A 41 13.35 -12.66 14.68
CA GLU A 41 14.51 -13.47 15.03
C GLU A 41 14.82 -14.56 13.99
N LYS A 42 13.78 -15.20 13.43
CA LYS A 42 13.94 -16.15 12.32
C LYS A 42 14.47 -15.48 11.06
N LEU A 43 14.00 -14.27 10.74
CA LEU A 43 14.50 -13.48 9.60
C LEU A 43 15.98 -13.11 9.77
N LYS A 44 16.41 -12.76 10.99
CA LYS A 44 17.84 -12.50 11.32
C LYS A 44 18.73 -13.72 11.09
N SER A 45 18.28 -14.91 11.49
CA SER A 45 19.08 -16.15 11.41
C SER A 45 19.35 -16.63 9.97
N GLN A 46 18.62 -16.13 8.97
CA GLN A 46 18.77 -16.54 7.56
C GLN A 46 19.62 -15.59 6.68
N GLY A 47 20.13 -14.47 7.22
CA GLY A 47 20.76 -13.41 6.42
C GLY A 47 22.29 -13.38 6.41
N GLN A 48 22.96 -14.19 5.57
CA GLN A 48 24.36 -13.95 5.18
C GLN A 48 24.66 -14.05 3.68
N LYS A 49 23.65 -14.21 2.83
CA LYS A 49 23.83 -14.09 1.38
C LYS A 49 23.21 -12.77 0.93
N LYS A 50 24.02 -11.88 0.34
CA LYS A 50 23.56 -10.74 -0.45
C LYS A 50 22.79 -11.27 -1.66
N THR A 51 21.55 -11.68 -1.47
CA THR A 51 20.63 -11.87 -2.58
C THR A 51 20.23 -10.47 -3.02
N LYS A 52 20.68 -10.09 -4.23
CA LYS A 52 20.08 -8.99 -4.96
C LYS A 52 18.61 -9.36 -5.14
N ASN A 53 17.76 -8.96 -4.20
CA ASN A 53 16.33 -9.07 -4.37
C ASN A 53 16.01 -8.07 -5.49
N GLY A 54 15.63 -8.56 -6.68
CA GLY A 54 15.45 -7.77 -7.90
C GLY A 54 14.50 -6.57 -7.76
N THR A 55 13.79 -6.46 -6.63
CA THR A 55 12.88 -5.38 -6.27
C THR A 55 13.53 -4.06 -5.86
N GLY A 56 14.86 -3.99 -5.67
CA GLY A 56 15.56 -2.72 -5.43
C GLY A 56 15.14 -1.98 -4.16
N VAL A 57 14.88 -2.70 -3.07
CA VAL A 57 14.53 -2.11 -1.76
C VAL A 57 15.49 -2.63 -0.68
N LEU A 58 16.05 -1.71 0.08
CA LEU A 58 16.88 -1.94 1.25
C LEU A 58 16.01 -1.86 2.51
N VAL A 59 16.07 -2.90 3.35
CA VAL A 59 15.41 -2.92 4.66
C VAL A 59 16.44 -2.49 5.71
N LYS A 60 16.12 -1.48 6.51
CA LYS A 60 17.06 -0.94 7.50
C LYS A 60 17.32 -1.99 8.59
N GLY A 61 18.55 -2.50 8.64
CA GLY A 61 19.03 -3.42 9.69
C GLY A 61 19.14 -4.89 9.30
N GLU A 62 18.63 -5.34 8.15
CA GLU A 62 18.67 -6.76 7.75
C GLU A 62 18.88 -6.98 6.23
N ALA A 63 19.82 -7.85 5.87
CA ALA A 63 20.02 -8.34 4.50
C ALA A 63 19.40 -9.73 4.34
N GLY A 64 18.66 -9.97 3.26
CA GLY A 64 18.11 -11.30 2.93
C GLY A 64 16.63 -11.52 3.28
N VAL A 65 15.92 -10.49 3.73
CA VAL A 65 14.47 -10.55 3.95
C VAL A 65 13.74 -10.62 2.61
N MET A 66 12.77 -11.52 2.47
CA MET A 66 11.90 -11.57 1.29
C MET A 66 11.01 -10.32 1.26
N VAL A 67 11.23 -9.49 0.24
CA VAL A 67 10.52 -8.23 0.04
C VAL A 67 9.61 -8.33 -1.17
N ARG A 68 8.36 -7.86 -1.04
CA ARG A 68 7.39 -7.79 -2.13
C ARG A 68 6.72 -6.43 -2.18
N MET A 69 6.43 -5.93 -3.38
CA MET A 69 5.68 -4.70 -3.56
C MET A 69 4.18 -4.93 -3.31
N ALA A 70 3.52 -4.03 -2.58
CA ALA A 70 2.09 -4.14 -2.31
C ALA A 70 1.24 -3.73 -3.52
N LYS A 71 0.24 -4.54 -3.86
CA LYS A 71 -0.67 -4.27 -4.99
C LYS A 71 -1.68 -3.16 -4.74
N CYS A 72 -1.92 -2.80 -3.46
CA CYS A 72 -2.92 -1.78 -3.11
C CYS A 72 -2.46 -0.35 -3.43
N CYS A 73 -1.17 -0.05 -3.37
CA CYS A 73 -0.64 1.29 -3.63
C CYS A 73 0.47 1.32 -4.71
N ASN A 74 0.90 0.16 -5.21
CA ASN A 74 1.92 -0.03 -6.25
C ASN A 74 3.11 0.93 -6.12
N PRO A 75 3.89 0.89 -5.02
CA PRO A 75 5.00 1.80 -4.78
C PRO A 75 6.04 1.80 -5.92
N VAL A 76 6.58 2.98 -6.23
CA VAL A 76 7.62 3.18 -7.24
C VAL A 76 8.83 3.89 -6.67
N PRO A 77 10.03 3.73 -7.26
CA PRO A 77 11.22 4.46 -6.84
C PRO A 77 10.98 5.97 -6.75
N GLY A 78 11.26 6.50 -5.56
CA GLY A 78 11.01 7.91 -5.20
C GLY A 78 9.77 8.14 -4.33
N ASP A 79 8.88 7.14 -4.19
CA ASP A 79 7.83 7.19 -3.17
C ASP A 79 8.41 7.04 -1.76
N ASP A 80 7.83 7.76 -0.80
CA ASP A 80 8.01 7.45 0.62
C ASP A 80 7.37 6.08 0.93
N ILE A 81 8.20 5.12 1.31
CA ILE A 81 7.80 3.73 1.52
C ILE A 81 8.01 3.26 2.96
N ILE A 82 7.15 2.33 3.37
CA ILE A 82 7.20 1.65 4.66
C ILE A 82 7.01 0.14 4.47
N GLY A 83 7.77 -0.66 5.21
CA GLY A 83 7.65 -2.10 5.22
C GLY A 83 6.62 -2.54 6.25
N TYR A 84 5.77 -3.51 5.88
CA TYR A 84 4.82 -4.15 6.79
C TYR A 84 5.12 -5.65 6.90
N ILE A 85 5.37 -6.12 8.12
CA ILE A 85 5.64 -7.54 8.38
C ILE A 85 4.35 -8.34 8.22
N THR A 86 4.32 -9.22 7.23
CA THR A 86 3.18 -10.10 7.00
C THR A 86 3.38 -11.45 7.70
N ARG A 87 2.27 -12.10 8.07
CA ARG A 87 2.32 -13.46 8.65
C ARG A 87 2.80 -14.46 7.58
N GLY A 88 4.08 -14.83 7.62
CA GLY A 88 4.68 -15.90 6.82
C GLY A 88 4.98 -15.59 5.35
N ARG A 89 4.77 -14.35 4.86
CA ARG A 89 5.06 -13.96 3.46
C ARG A 89 6.14 -12.87 3.34
N GLY A 90 6.97 -12.72 4.37
CA GLY A 90 8.02 -11.69 4.42
C GLY A 90 7.46 -10.28 4.64
N VAL A 91 8.13 -9.29 4.06
CA VAL A 91 7.80 -7.86 4.20
C VAL A 91 7.11 -7.35 2.95
N SER A 92 5.94 -6.74 3.14
CA SER A 92 5.17 -6.06 2.09
C SER A 92 5.53 -4.58 2.09
N ILE A 93 5.92 -4.02 0.95
CA ILE A 93 6.29 -2.60 0.83
C ILE A 93 5.05 -1.80 0.42
N HIS A 94 4.70 -0.83 1.24
CA HIS A 94 3.59 0.10 1.02
C HIS A 94 4.12 1.52 0.90
N ARG A 95 3.33 2.40 0.30
CA ARG A 95 3.54 3.85 0.44
C ARG A 95 3.13 4.28 1.84
N CYS A 96 3.82 5.28 2.39
CA CYS A 96 3.52 5.82 3.73
C CYS A 96 2.07 6.32 3.87
N ASP A 97 1.45 6.77 2.77
CA ASP A 97 0.07 7.27 2.72
C ASP A 97 -0.97 6.20 2.32
N CYS A 98 -0.60 4.91 2.31
CA CYS A 98 -1.49 3.85 1.86
C CYS A 98 -2.69 3.64 2.82
N PRO A 99 -3.95 3.79 2.35
CA PRO A 99 -5.14 3.67 3.20
C PRO A 99 -5.42 2.24 3.65
N SER A 100 -4.80 1.24 3.01
CA SER A 100 -4.94 -0.16 3.40
C SER A 100 -4.06 -0.54 4.58
N MET A 101 -3.15 0.34 5.02
CA MET A 101 -2.37 0.11 6.23
C MET A 101 -3.21 0.47 7.45
N GLY A 102 -3.28 -0.45 8.40
CA GLY A 102 -3.90 -0.17 9.68
C GLY A 102 -3.05 0.79 10.52
N HIS A 103 -3.71 1.59 11.35
CA HIS A 103 -3.07 2.49 12.31
C HIS A 103 -3.25 2.01 13.76
N SER A 104 -3.58 0.73 13.95
CA SER A 104 -3.68 0.17 15.29
C SER A 104 -2.29 0.06 15.94
N PRO A 105 -2.19 0.06 17.28
CA PRO A 105 -0.92 -0.17 17.96
C PRO A 105 -0.21 -1.47 17.52
N GLU A 106 -0.98 -2.53 17.22
CA GLU A 106 -0.44 -3.79 16.72
C GLU A 106 0.11 -3.68 15.28
N ASP A 107 -0.46 -2.80 14.46
CA ASP A 107 0.04 -2.56 13.11
C ASP A 107 1.34 -1.75 13.14
N LEU A 108 1.44 -0.77 14.03
CA LEU A 108 2.65 0.02 14.24
C LEU A 108 3.84 -0.86 14.68
N GLU A 109 3.60 -1.86 15.54
CA GLU A 109 4.63 -2.85 15.94
C GLU A 109 5.11 -3.74 14.77
N ARG A 110 4.36 -3.80 13.67
CA ARG A 110 4.71 -4.56 12.45
C ARG A 110 5.29 -3.69 11.33
N MET A 111 5.47 -2.39 11.56
CA MET A 111 6.07 -1.48 10.60
C MET A 111 7.60 -1.50 10.71
N ILE A 112 8.27 -1.53 9.57
CA ILE A 112 9.74 -1.49 9.45
C ILE A 112 10.12 -0.37 8.49
N GLU A 113 11.18 0.36 8.83
CA GLU A 113 11.77 1.38 7.97
C GLU A 113 12.51 0.74 6.78
N VAL A 114 12.18 1.19 5.57
CA VAL A 114 12.71 0.68 4.31
C VAL A 114 13.05 1.85 3.39
N SER A 115 13.99 1.65 2.49
CA SER A 115 14.42 2.67 1.52
C SER A 115 14.68 2.04 0.16
N TRP A 116 14.52 2.80 -0.91
CA TRP A 116 14.88 2.35 -2.25
C TRP A 116 16.39 2.14 -2.38
N ASP A 117 16.78 1.02 -2.98
CA ASP A 117 18.11 0.80 -3.54
C ASP A 117 18.08 1.43 -4.92
N GLY A 118 18.79 2.54 -5.14
CA GLY A 118 18.72 3.37 -6.36
C GLY A 118 19.17 2.68 -7.67
N SER A 119 19.18 1.35 -7.72
CA SER A 119 19.72 0.51 -8.80
C SER A 119 18.75 -0.56 -9.33
N SER A 120 17.44 -0.36 -9.27
CA SER A 120 16.50 -1.19 -10.04
C SER A 120 16.31 -0.58 -11.43
N GLY A 121 16.86 -1.23 -12.46
CA GLY A 121 16.62 -0.88 -13.87
C GLY A 121 15.27 -1.39 -14.41
N GLU A 122 14.40 -1.89 -13.54
CA GLU A 122 13.10 -2.44 -13.90
C GLU A 122 12.02 -1.34 -13.93
N SER A 123 11.06 -1.46 -14.84
CA SER A 123 9.87 -0.60 -14.86
C SER A 123 8.80 -1.17 -13.93
N PHE A 124 8.09 -0.28 -13.24
CA PHE A 124 7.05 -0.59 -12.27
C PHE A 124 5.67 -0.26 -12.84
N HIS A 125 4.69 -1.12 -12.55
CA HIS A 125 3.31 -0.90 -12.95
C HIS A 125 2.64 0.14 -12.05
N VAL A 126 2.09 1.20 -12.65
CA VAL A 126 1.38 2.26 -11.94
C VAL A 126 0.00 2.46 -12.54
N GLY A 127 -1.01 2.46 -11.67
CA GLY A 127 -2.37 2.84 -12.03
C GLY A 127 -2.53 4.37 -12.08
N ILE A 128 -3.15 4.88 -13.13
CA ILE A 128 -3.53 6.29 -13.31
C ILE A 128 -5.03 6.36 -13.56
N ASP A 129 -5.73 7.16 -12.77
CA ASP A 129 -7.14 7.45 -12.91
C ASP A 129 -7.31 8.85 -13.49
N ILE A 130 -8.04 8.93 -14.60
CA ILE A 130 -8.34 10.16 -15.33
C ILE A 130 -9.85 10.34 -15.33
N GLN A 131 -10.32 11.52 -14.91
CA GLN A 131 -11.69 11.96 -15.12
C GLN A 131 -11.70 13.06 -16.17
N ALA A 132 -12.52 12.90 -17.19
CA ALA A 132 -12.65 13.86 -18.28
C ALA A 132 -14.12 14.02 -18.71
N TYR A 133 -14.41 15.09 -19.44
CA TYR A 133 -15.70 15.23 -20.12
C TYR A 133 -15.77 14.27 -21.31
N ASP A 134 -16.92 13.62 -21.48
CA ASP A 134 -17.13 12.71 -22.58
C ASP A 134 -17.34 13.48 -23.89
N ARG A 135 -16.28 13.48 -24.71
CA ARG A 135 -16.30 14.02 -26.07
C ARG A 135 -15.65 13.07 -27.05
N ALA A 136 -16.06 13.20 -28.31
CA ALA A 136 -15.46 12.46 -29.40
C ALA A 136 -13.92 12.65 -29.42
N GLY A 137 -13.21 11.53 -29.37
CA GLY A 137 -11.75 11.48 -29.47
C GLY A 137 -10.97 11.69 -28.18
N ILE A 138 -11.61 11.87 -27.01
CA ILE A 138 -10.87 12.04 -25.74
C ILE A 138 -9.92 10.87 -25.43
N LEU A 139 -10.38 9.64 -25.65
CA LEU A 139 -9.54 8.45 -25.47
C LEU A 139 -8.36 8.44 -26.43
N MET A 140 -8.56 8.83 -27.70
CA MET A 140 -7.49 8.88 -28.69
C MET A 140 -6.42 9.90 -28.32
N GLU A 141 -6.81 11.07 -27.79
CA GLU A 141 -5.86 12.09 -27.33
C GLU A 141 -5.04 11.64 -26.12
N VAL A 142 -5.68 10.95 -25.16
CA VAL A 142 -4.98 10.34 -24.02
C VAL A 142 -3.96 9.31 -24.51
N MET A 143 -4.35 8.43 -25.44
CA MET A 143 -3.44 7.42 -26.01
C MET A 143 -2.29 8.05 -26.80
N ALA A 144 -2.58 9.09 -27.60
CA ALA A 144 -1.55 9.82 -28.35
C ALA A 144 -0.54 10.48 -27.40
N GLY A 145 -1.01 11.08 -26.30
CA GLY A 145 -0.17 11.68 -25.28
C GLY A 145 0.78 10.68 -24.62
N LEU A 146 0.31 9.46 -24.33
CA LEU A 146 1.12 8.37 -23.79
C LEU A 146 2.11 7.80 -24.81
N SER A 147 1.67 7.64 -26.06
CA SER A 147 2.48 7.12 -27.16
C SER A 147 3.67 8.04 -27.48
N GLU A 148 3.46 9.36 -27.46
CA GLU A 148 4.53 10.35 -27.68
C GLU A 148 5.62 10.26 -26.58
N LEU A 149 5.23 9.87 -25.36
CA LEU A 149 6.13 9.65 -24.24
C LEU A 149 6.78 8.27 -24.24
N LYS A 150 6.46 7.41 -25.23
CA LYS A 150 6.92 6.01 -25.33
C LYS A 150 6.66 5.21 -24.06
N ILE A 151 5.51 5.46 -23.42
CA ILE A 151 5.08 4.72 -22.23
C ILE A 151 4.33 3.47 -22.66
N THR A 152 4.73 2.32 -22.12
CA THR A 152 4.00 1.07 -22.32
C THR A 152 2.75 1.06 -21.46
N ILE A 153 1.63 0.67 -22.06
CA ILE A 153 0.34 0.56 -21.38
C ILE A 153 0.00 -0.92 -21.23
N THR A 154 -0.18 -1.37 -19.99
CA THR A 154 -0.49 -2.77 -19.65
C THR A 154 -1.99 -3.03 -19.68
N ASN A 155 -2.79 -2.08 -19.17
CA ASN A 155 -4.24 -2.22 -19.08
C ASN A 155 -4.91 -0.86 -19.24
N ILE A 156 -6.09 -0.87 -19.87
CA ILE A 156 -6.92 0.31 -20.11
C ILE A 156 -8.36 -0.09 -19.86
N ASN A 157 -9.02 0.64 -18.97
CA ASN A 157 -10.46 0.53 -18.77
C ASN A 157 -11.07 1.94 -18.88
N ALA A 158 -12.01 2.13 -19.80
CA ALA A 158 -12.72 3.39 -19.96
C ALA A 158 -14.21 3.15 -19.75
N LYS A 159 -14.82 3.91 -18.85
CA LYS A 159 -16.23 3.83 -18.54
C LYS A 159 -16.87 5.21 -18.64
N VAL A 160 -17.87 5.32 -19.50
CA VAL A 160 -18.72 6.52 -19.59
C VAL A 160 -19.75 6.47 -18.47
N GLN A 161 -19.94 7.59 -17.79
CA GLN A 161 -20.99 7.78 -16.80
C GLN A 161 -22.18 8.45 -17.49
N GLU A 162 -23.25 7.68 -17.68
CA GLU A 162 -24.45 8.10 -18.41
C GLU A 162 -25.09 9.36 -17.78
N ASP A 163 -25.04 9.49 -16.46
CA ASP A 163 -25.71 10.58 -15.73
C ASP A 163 -25.02 11.95 -15.84
N THR A 164 -23.69 11.99 -16.05
CA THR A 164 -22.89 13.21 -15.89
C THR A 164 -22.14 13.64 -17.15
N LYS A 165 -22.27 12.91 -18.26
CA LYS A 165 -21.43 13.08 -19.47
C LYS A 165 -19.93 13.10 -19.15
N ASN A 166 -19.52 12.33 -18.16
CA ASN A 166 -18.12 12.21 -17.79
C ASN A 166 -17.61 10.82 -18.18
N VAL A 167 -16.34 10.74 -18.53
CA VAL A 167 -15.64 9.48 -18.77
C VAL A 167 -14.58 9.29 -17.68
N SER A 168 -14.60 8.11 -17.07
CA SER A 168 -13.56 7.64 -16.17
C SER A 168 -12.65 6.69 -16.92
N ILE A 169 -11.37 7.03 -17.01
CA ILE A 169 -10.35 6.22 -17.69
C ILE A 169 -9.34 5.76 -16.64
N ASN A 170 -9.25 4.46 -16.41
CA ASN A 170 -8.23 3.83 -15.59
C ASN A 170 -7.17 3.21 -16.51
N LEU A 171 -5.91 3.56 -16.27
CA LEU A 171 -4.77 3.10 -17.05
C LEU A 171 -3.79 2.42 -16.11
N VAL A 172 -3.18 1.33 -16.56
CA VAL A 172 -1.99 0.75 -15.91
C VAL A 172 -0.84 0.91 -16.89
N VAL A 173 0.21 1.61 -16.45
CA VAL A 173 1.37 1.97 -17.27
C VAL A 173 2.67 1.54 -16.62
N ASP A 174 3.69 1.32 -17.45
CA ASP A 174 5.04 0.98 -16.99
C ASP A 174 5.87 2.26 -16.82
N ILE A 175 6.31 2.50 -15.59
CA ILE A 175 7.04 3.71 -15.19
C ILE A 175 8.34 3.35 -14.49
N ARG A 176 9.42 4.06 -14.77
CA ARG A 176 10.73 3.84 -14.16
C ARG A 176 10.85 4.48 -12.78
N ASP A 177 10.41 5.73 -12.66
CA ASP A 177 10.53 6.53 -11.44
C ASP A 177 9.37 7.51 -11.26
N ILE A 178 9.26 8.09 -10.06
CA ILE A 178 8.23 9.09 -9.75
C ILE A 178 8.31 10.32 -10.66
N SER A 179 9.50 10.73 -11.08
CA SER A 179 9.72 11.88 -11.97
C SER A 179 9.04 11.67 -13.34
N GLN A 180 9.15 10.47 -13.90
CA GLN A 180 8.50 10.08 -15.14
C GLN A 180 6.98 10.01 -14.96
N LEU A 181 6.49 9.47 -13.82
CA LEU A 181 5.06 9.47 -13.51
C LEU A 181 4.49 10.89 -13.48
N ASP A 182 5.15 11.79 -12.75
CA ASP A 182 4.70 13.18 -12.60
C ASP A 182 4.70 13.93 -13.95
N PHE A 183 5.70 13.66 -14.79
CA PHE A 183 5.75 14.22 -16.13
C PHE A 183 4.59 13.72 -17.01
N VAL A 184 4.32 12.41 -16.98
CA VAL A 184 3.18 11.80 -17.69
C VAL A 184 1.86 12.39 -17.21
N MET A 185 1.64 12.43 -15.90
CA MET A 185 0.41 12.98 -15.30
C MET A 185 0.23 14.46 -15.65
N THR A 186 1.30 15.25 -15.62
CA THR A 186 1.27 16.67 -16.00
C THR A 186 0.91 16.85 -17.47
N LYS A 187 1.43 16.00 -18.36
CA LYS A 187 1.07 16.04 -19.78
C LYS A 187 -0.40 15.68 -20.00
N LEU A 188 -0.90 14.64 -19.33
CA LEU A 188 -2.30 14.23 -19.40
C LEU A 188 -3.25 15.32 -18.90
N ARG A 189 -2.88 16.06 -17.84
CA ARG A 189 -3.67 17.22 -17.35
C ARG A 189 -3.77 18.37 -18.34
N ARG A 190 -2.87 18.47 -19.32
CA ARG A 190 -2.91 19.52 -20.35
C ARG A 190 -3.90 19.23 -21.47
N ILE A 191 -4.39 17.99 -21.57
CA ILE A 191 -5.42 17.63 -22.56
C ILE A 191 -6.70 18.38 -22.19
N ARG A 192 -7.29 19.08 -23.16
CA ARG A 192 -8.55 19.80 -22.96
C ARG A 192 -9.63 18.81 -22.53
N GLU A 193 -10.47 19.25 -21.60
CA GLU A 193 -11.56 18.47 -21.00
C GLU A 193 -11.13 17.41 -19.95
N VAL A 194 -9.84 17.29 -19.63
CA VAL A 194 -9.42 16.49 -18.48
C VAL A 194 -9.57 17.30 -17.20
N TYR A 195 -10.40 16.81 -16.28
CA TYR A 195 -10.66 17.46 -14.99
C TYR A 195 -9.63 17.08 -13.95
N THR A 196 -9.37 15.77 -13.82
CA THR A 196 -8.47 15.25 -12.79
C THR A 196 -7.63 14.12 -13.37
N VAL A 197 -6.36 14.10 -12.96
CA VAL A 197 -5.43 12.99 -13.19
C VAL A 197 -4.79 12.69 -11.85
N GLN A 198 -5.06 11.49 -11.34
CA GLN A 198 -4.58 11.03 -10.04
C GLN A 198 -3.97 9.65 -10.19
N ARG A 199 -3.02 9.33 -9.32
CA ARG A 199 -2.53 7.96 -9.21
C ARG A 199 -3.64 7.13 -8.58
N SER A 200 -3.91 5.97 -9.18
CA SER A 200 -4.94 5.08 -8.67
C SER A 200 -4.57 4.59 -7.28
N LYS A 201 -5.48 4.76 -6.31
CA LYS A 201 -5.30 4.33 -4.91
C LYS A 201 -5.57 2.84 -4.70
N GLY A 202 -5.70 2.09 -5.79
CA GLY A 202 -5.93 0.65 -5.80
C GLY A 202 -6.51 0.24 -7.14
N GLY A 203 -5.80 -0.61 -7.86
CA GLY A 203 -6.19 -1.02 -9.20
C GLY A 203 -5.65 -2.39 -9.58
N ALA A 204 -6.30 -3.42 -9.04
CA ALA A 204 -6.67 -4.71 -9.66
C ALA A 204 -7.01 -5.73 -8.55
#